data_AF-A0A2V9AKX5-F1
#
_entry.id   AF-A0A2V9AKX5-F1
#
_cell.length_a   1.000
_cell.length_b   1.000
_cell.length_c   1.000
_cell.angle_alpha   90.00
_cell.angle_beta   90.00
_cell.angle_gamma   90.00
#
_symmetry.space_group_name_H-M   'P 1'
#
loop_
_entity.id
_entity.type
_entity.pdbx_description
1 polymer ?
#
loop_
_entity_poly.entity_id
_entity_poly.type
_entity_poly.pdbx_seq_one_letter_code
_entity_poly.pdbx_strand_id
1 'polypeptide(L)'
;MVGQRKETPLSDITLKYPLWQHHYMQAMAETRPELMKSKIGTAEQVVGLRLRQLASTMDDYEEQIALAAALKSLKSLMKSL
;
A
#
# COMPACT_ATOMS: atom_id res chain seq x y z
N MET A 1 21.56 -28.92 2.01
CA MET A 1 20.86 -28.37 3.20
C MET A 1 20.03 -27.20 2.74
N VAL A 2 18.71 -27.33 2.81
CA VAL A 2 17.76 -26.34 2.27
C VAL A 2 17.75 -25.12 3.19
N GLY A 3 18.25 -23.98 2.70
CA GLY A 3 18.15 -22.71 3.40
C GLY A 3 16.69 -22.28 3.45
N GLN A 4 16.04 -22.47 4.60
CA GLN A 4 14.72 -21.94 4.88
C GLN A 4 14.73 -20.43 4.65
N ARG A 5 14.09 -19.97 3.58
CA ARG A 5 13.63 -18.59 3.48
C ARG A 5 12.66 -18.40 4.65
N LYS A 6 13.10 -17.72 5.71
CA LYS A 6 12.21 -17.24 6.75
C LYS A 6 11.32 -16.20 6.10
N GLU A 7 10.16 -16.63 5.64
CA GLU A 7 9.04 -15.74 5.39
C GLU A 7 8.69 -15.14 6.74
N THR A 8 9.21 -13.95 7.04
CA THR A 8 8.83 -13.19 8.21
C THR A 8 7.32 -13.01 8.11
N PRO A 9 6.52 -13.55 9.06
CA PRO A 9 5.09 -13.35 8.99
C PRO A 9 4.83 -11.85 9.10
N LEU A 10 4.06 -11.32 8.16
CA LEU A 10 3.69 -9.90 8.08
C LEU A 10 2.99 -9.38 9.36
N SER A 11 2.71 -10.27 10.32
CA SER A 11 2.11 -10.01 11.63
C SER A 11 2.99 -9.23 12.60
N ASP A 12 4.32 -9.24 12.47
CA ASP A 12 5.22 -8.50 13.39
C ASP A 12 5.58 -7.08 12.90
N ILE A 13 5.03 -6.65 11.75
CA ILE A 13 5.23 -5.28 11.27
C ILE A 13 4.14 -4.40 11.88
N THR A 14 4.45 -3.68 12.96
CA THR A 14 3.62 -2.56 13.42
C THR A 14 3.62 -1.48 12.36
N LEU A 15 2.57 -1.45 11.54
CA LEU A 15 2.34 -0.42 10.55
C LEU A 15 2.12 0.93 11.25
N LYS A 16 2.92 1.92 10.89
CA LYS A 16 2.79 3.29 11.42
C LYS A 16 1.46 3.93 11.03
N TYR A 17 0.93 3.57 9.85
CA TYR A 17 -0.32 4.08 9.31
C TYR A 17 -1.23 2.93 8.85
N PRO A 18 -1.75 2.11 9.77
CA PRO A 18 -2.33 0.81 9.46
C PRO A 18 -3.57 0.90 8.54
N LEU A 19 -4.30 2.02 8.58
CA LEU A 19 -5.51 2.20 7.77
C LEU A 19 -5.23 2.09 6.28
N TRP A 20 -4.35 2.93 5.73
CA TRP A 20 -4.06 2.88 4.29
C TRP A 20 -2.97 1.86 3.94
N GLN A 21 -2.02 1.59 4.85
CA GLN A 21 -0.92 0.66 4.59
C GLN A 21 -1.41 -0.79 4.40
N HIS A 22 -2.43 -1.23 5.15
CA HIS A 22 -2.99 -2.56 4.93
C HIS A 22 -3.55 -2.74 3.52
N HIS A 23 -4.33 -1.79 3.02
CA HIS A 23 -4.89 -1.86 1.67
C HIS A 23 -3.80 -1.83 0.60
N TYR A 24 -2.78 -0.99 0.79
CA TYR A 24 -1.61 -0.96 -0.09
C TYR A 24 -0.89 -2.32 -0.12
N MET A 25 -0.60 -2.91 1.03
CA MET A 25 0.08 -4.20 1.11
C MET A 25 -0.75 -5.33 0.51
N GLN A 26 -2.08 -5.33 0.73
CA GLN A 26 -2.98 -6.30 0.11
C GLN A 26 -2.97 -6.22 -1.42
N ALA A 27 -2.85 -5.02 -1.98
CA ALA A 27 -2.73 -4.82 -3.43
C ALA A 27 -1.38 -5.29 -3.96
N MET A 28 -0.28 -4.99 -3.25
CA MET A 28 1.07 -5.39 -3.64
C MET A 28 1.32 -6.90 -3.52
N ALA A 29 0.65 -7.57 -2.58
CA ALA A 29 0.76 -9.02 -2.37
C ALA A 29 -0.22 -9.84 -3.22
N GLU A 30 -1.15 -9.22 -3.95
CA GLU A 30 -2.07 -9.95 -4.81
C GLU A 30 -1.37 -10.38 -6.11
N THR A 31 -1.36 -11.68 -6.35
CA THR A 31 -0.74 -12.28 -7.55
C THR A 31 -1.76 -12.66 -8.62
N ARG A 32 -3.06 -12.66 -8.28
CA ARG A 32 -4.14 -13.03 -9.19
C ARG A 32 -4.61 -11.83 -10.02
N PRO A 33 -4.38 -11.80 -11.35
CA PRO A 33 -4.69 -10.64 -12.19
C PRO A 33 -6.15 -10.16 -12.10
N GLU A 34 -7.09 -11.09 -11.93
CA GLU A 34 -8.52 -10.82 -11.86
C GLU A 34 -8.93 -10.06 -10.59
N LEU A 35 -8.21 -10.25 -9.49
CA LEU A 35 -8.44 -9.53 -8.23
C LEU A 35 -7.51 -8.33 -8.06
N MET A 36 -6.37 -8.34 -8.75
CA MET A 36 -5.35 -7.31 -8.66
C MET A 36 -5.89 -5.94 -9.06
N LYS A 37 -6.66 -5.84 -10.16
CA LYS A 37 -7.30 -4.57 -10.57
C LYS A 37 -8.22 -4.02 -9.49
N SER A 38 -9.04 -4.87 -8.87
CA SER A 38 -9.97 -4.48 -7.81
C SER A 38 -9.22 -4.00 -6.57
N LYS A 39 -8.22 -4.76 -6.12
CA LYS A 39 -7.42 -4.40 -4.93
C LYS A 39 -6.58 -3.14 -5.13
N ILE A 40 -5.99 -2.95 -6.31
CA ILE A 40 -5.32 -1.70 -6.65
C ILE A 40 -6.30 -0.53 -6.57
N GLY A 41 -7.50 -0.66 -7.17
CA GLY A 41 -8.52 0.38 -7.11
C GLY A 41 -8.92 0.75 -5.68
N THR A 42 -9.16 -0.24 -4.81
CA THR A 42 -9.45 0.00 -3.39
C THR A 42 -8.29 0.69 -2.69
N ALA A 43 -7.04 0.25 -2.91
CA ALA A 43 -5.87 0.87 -2.31
C ALA A 43 -5.69 2.33 -2.78
N GLU A 44 -5.86 2.62 -4.08
CA GLU A 44 -5.77 3.98 -4.62
C GLU A 44 -6.81 4.91 -4.02
N GLN A 45 -8.05 4.43 -3.83
CA GLN A 45 -9.12 5.19 -3.21
C GLN A 45 -8.79 5.55 -1.75
N VAL A 46 -8.34 4.57 -0.96
CA VAL A 46 -8.02 4.79 0.46
C VAL A 46 -6.81 5.71 0.62
N VAL A 47 -5.75 5.47 -0.15
CA VAL A 47 -4.53 6.30 -0.13
C VAL A 47 -4.84 7.74 -0.58
N GLY A 48 -5.63 7.90 -1.65
CA GLY A 48 -6.05 9.22 -2.14
C GLY A 48 -7.00 9.95 -1.18
N LEU A 49 -7.86 9.23 -0.45
CA LEU A 49 -8.67 9.80 0.61
C LEU A 49 -7.80 10.32 1.76
N ARG A 50 -6.83 9.51 2.22
CA ARG A 50 -5.92 9.93 3.30
C ARG A 50 -5.11 11.16 2.91
N LEU A 51 -4.60 11.21 1.67
CA LEU A 51 -3.85 12.37 1.20
C LEU A 51 -4.68 13.65 1.21
N ARG A 52 -5.98 13.57 0.86
CA ARG A 52 -6.91 14.72 0.99
C ARG A 52 -7.17 15.12 2.44
N GLN A 53 -7.27 14.15 3.36
CA GLN A 53 -7.39 14.45 4.79
C GLN A 53 -6.15 15.16 5.31
N LEU A 54 -4.95 14.70 4.93
CA LEU A 54 -3.70 15.33 5.35
C LEU A 54 -3.47 16.70 4.72
N ALA A 55 -4.03 16.99 3.56
CA ALA A 55 -3.97 18.34 2.99
C ALA A 55 -4.62 19.41 3.89
N SER A 56 -5.48 18.99 4.84
CA SER A 56 -6.07 19.88 5.86
C SER A 56 -5.23 20.03 7.14
N THR A 57 -4.16 19.23 7.30
CA THR A 57 -3.30 19.18 8.49
C THR A 57 -1.83 19.25 8.08
N MET A 58 -1.17 20.39 8.35
CA MET A 58 0.19 20.68 7.85
C MET A 58 1.32 19.83 8.47
N ASP A 59 1.05 19.02 9.50
CA ASP A 59 2.10 18.45 10.35
C ASP A 59 2.62 17.07 9.93
N ASP A 60 1.96 16.38 9.00
CA ASP A 60 2.25 14.97 8.68
C ASP A 60 2.99 14.79 7.34
N TYR A 61 4.09 15.53 7.14
CA TYR A 61 4.88 15.51 5.89
C TYR A 61 5.42 14.11 5.54
N GLU A 62 5.82 13.33 6.55
CA GLU A 62 6.30 11.96 6.37
C GLU A 62 5.20 11.05 5.78
N GLU A 63 3.97 11.16 6.31
CA GLU A 63 2.84 10.37 5.79
C GLU A 63 2.48 10.80 4.37
N GLN A 64 2.54 12.11 4.06
CA GLN A 64 2.29 12.61 2.70
C GLN A 64 3.29 12.05 1.67
N ILE A 65 4.58 12.01 2.01
CA ILE A 65 5.60 11.39 1.15
C ILE A 65 5.29 9.90 0.94
N ALA A 66 4.97 9.18 2.03
CA ALA A 66 4.68 7.76 1.97
C ALA A 66 3.45 7.45 1.08
N LEU A 67 2.38 8.24 1.20
CA LEU A 67 1.18 8.13 0.38
C LEU A 67 1.44 8.45 -1.09
N ALA A 68 2.23 9.48 -1.37
CA ALA A 68 2.61 9.85 -2.74
C ALA A 68 3.43 8.72 -3.41
N ALA A 69 4.37 8.13 -2.67
CA ALA A 69 5.13 6.96 -3.13
C ALA A 69 4.21 5.75 -3.37
N ALA A 70 3.28 5.47 -2.44
CA ALA A 70 2.33 4.38 -2.56
C ALA A 70 1.45 4.51 -3.82
N LEU A 71 0.91 5.71 -4.11
CA LEU A 71 0.13 5.96 -5.33
C LEU A 71 0.95 5.72 -6.60
N LYS A 72 2.21 6.15 -6.62
CA LYS A 72 3.10 5.93 -7.77
C LYS A 72 3.31 4.44 -8.02
N SER A 73 3.55 3.65 -6.96
CA SER A 73 3.70 2.20 -7.05
C SER A 73 2.42 1.51 -7.54
N LEU A 74 1.25 1.88 -7.00
CA LEU A 74 -0.05 1.32 -7.42
C LEU A 74 -0.33 1.58 -8.91
N LYS A 75 -0.06 2.80 -9.39
CA LYS A 75 -0.18 3.14 -10.82
C LYS A 75 0.80 2.35 -11.68
N SER A 76 2.00 2.10 -11.20
CA SER A 76 2.97 1.27 -11.92
C SER A 76 2.50 -0.17 -12.00
N LEU A 77 1.94 -0.70 -10.91
CA LEU A 77 1.40 -2.06 -10.84
C LEU A 77 0.19 -2.23 -11.77
N MET A 78 -0.68 -1.22 -11.84
CA MET A 78 -1.82 -1.21 -12.76
C MET A 78 -1.38 -1.22 -14.23
N LYS A 79 -0.28 -0.54 -14.58
CA LYS A 79 0.26 -0.52 -15.95
C LYS A 79 0.93 -1.83 -16.36
N SER A 80 1.30 -2.68 -15.41
CA SER A 80 1.89 -3.99 -15.67
C SER A 80 0.86 -5.12 -15.79
N LEU A 81 -0.44 -4.80 -15.65
CA LEU A 81 -1.57 -5.71 -15.89
C LEU A 81 -2.08 -5.63 -17.31
#